data_AF-A0A0D2BQW0-F1
#
_entry.id   AF-A0A0D2BQW0-F1
#
_cell.length_a   1.000
_cell.length_b   1.000
_cell.length_c   1.000
_cell.angle_alpha   90.00
_cell.angle_beta   90.00
_cell.angle_gamma   90.00
#
_symmetry.space_group_name_H-M   'P 1'
#
loop_
_entity.id
_entity.type
_entity.pdbx_description
1 polymer ?
#
loop_
_entity_poly.entity_id
_entity_poly.type
_entity_poly.pdbx_seq_one_letter_code
_entity_poly.pdbx_strand_id
1 'polypeptide(L)'
;MGKLIKNHWARLIVLTAAVYHVAAALEGFFWPKIFFDFLTKNLDGAVKPFPVLQIINLLLGTLVFAWEWPLKFVVKMVPGLHRSMEARLVLYPLCALTGVLQYQATNSALYFLIGVIIYFWAFSEGETICPEPWTVPRREGARIGKV
;
A
#
# COMPACT_ATOMS: atom_id res chain seq x y z
N MET A 1 -6.14 -29.07 -4.55
CA MET A 1 -5.23 -28.36 -3.62
C MET A 1 -5.45 -26.87 -3.81
N GLY A 2 -5.68 -26.11 -2.73
CA GLY A 2 -5.98 -24.66 -2.83
C GLY A 2 -4.76 -23.89 -3.34
N LYS A 3 -4.97 -23.02 -4.33
CA LYS A 3 -3.92 -22.14 -4.87
C LYS A 3 -3.88 -20.86 -4.02
N LEU A 4 -2.69 -20.40 -3.63
CA LEU A 4 -2.54 -19.13 -2.90
C LEU A 4 -2.97 -17.97 -3.81
N ILE A 5 -3.88 -17.12 -3.32
CA ILE A 5 -4.31 -15.90 -4.01
C ILE A 5 -3.43 -14.76 -3.54
N LYS A 6 -2.34 -14.52 -4.27
CA LYS A 6 -1.29 -13.59 -3.85
C LYS A 6 -1.81 -12.16 -3.79
N ASN A 7 -2.73 -11.79 -4.67
CA ASN A 7 -3.39 -10.48 -4.62
C ASN A 7 -4.10 -10.20 -3.29
N HIS A 8 -4.81 -11.19 -2.73
CA HIS A 8 -5.48 -11.03 -1.43
C HIS A 8 -4.47 -10.98 -0.29
N TRP A 9 -3.42 -11.79 -0.38
CA TRP A 9 -2.36 -11.79 0.61
C TRP A 9 -1.60 -10.45 0.65
N ALA A 10 -1.20 -9.94 -0.51
CA ALA A 10 -0.57 -8.64 -0.65
C ALA A 10 -1.47 -7.52 -0.13
N ARG A 11 -2.77 -7.56 -0.43
CA ARG A 11 -3.76 -6.60 0.10
C ARG A 11 -3.80 -6.56 1.62
N LEU A 12 -3.81 -7.71 2.29
CA LEU A 12 -3.82 -7.78 3.75
C LEU A 12 -2.55 -7.19 4.36
N ILE A 13 -1.39 -7.44 3.74
CA ILE A 13 -0.11 -6.88 4.17
C ILE A 13 -0.12 -5.36 4.01
N VAL A 14 -0.56 -4.85 2.86
CA VAL A 14 -0.62 -3.41 2.58
C VAL A 14 -1.64 -2.70 3.46
N LEU A 15 -2.78 -3.31 3.77
CA LEU A 15 -3.73 -2.78 4.75
C LEU A 15 -3.08 -2.63 6.14
N THR A 16 -2.34 -3.66 6.57
CA THR A 16 -1.58 -3.61 7.82
C THR A 16 -0.52 -2.51 7.78
N ALA A 17 0.21 -2.41 6.67
CA ALA A 17 1.21 -1.37 6.44
C ALA A 17 0.61 0.03 6.55
N ALA A 18 -0.56 0.25 5.93
CA ALA A 18 -1.26 1.54 5.90
C ALA A 18 -1.76 1.97 7.28
N VAL A 19 -2.34 1.05 8.06
CA VAL A 19 -2.76 1.35 9.45
C VAL A 19 -1.55 1.73 10.30
N TYR A 20 -0.45 0.96 10.21
CA TYR A 20 0.78 1.29 10.91
C TYR A 20 1.36 2.63 10.44
N HIS A 21 1.27 2.93 9.15
CA HIS A 21 1.75 4.19 8.56
C HIS A 21 1.03 5.40 9.15
N VAL A 22 -0.30 5.31 9.30
CA VAL A 22 -1.13 6.36 9.93
C VAL A 22 -0.76 6.53 11.39
N ALA A 23 -0.67 5.43 12.16
CA ALA A 23 -0.28 5.48 13.57
C ALA A 23 1.11 6.10 13.75
N ALA A 24 2.09 5.67 12.95
CA ALA A 24 3.44 6.20 12.97
C ALA A 24 3.51 7.68 12.57
N ALA A 25 2.70 8.11 11.58
CA ALA A 25 2.57 9.52 11.20
C ALA A 25 2.06 10.37 12.37
N LEU A 26 1.03 9.90 13.08
CA LEU A 26 0.48 10.55 14.27
C LEU A 26 1.52 10.67 15.40
N GLU A 27 2.23 9.59 15.72
CA GLU A 27 3.31 9.62 16.71
C GLU A 27 4.47 10.56 16.29
N GLY A 28 4.73 10.65 14.99
CA GLY A 28 5.73 11.56 14.43
C GLY A 28 5.46 13.04 14.65
N PHE A 29 4.21 13.45 14.94
CA PHE A 29 3.91 14.83 15.34
C PHE A 29 4.40 15.15 16.75
N PHE A 30 4.35 14.17 17.67
CA PHE A 30 4.80 14.33 19.04
C PHE A 30 6.32 14.18 19.17
N TRP A 31 6.92 13.24 18.43
CA TRP A 31 8.37 13.04 18.39
C TRP A 31 8.90 13.13 16.96
N PRO A 32 9.07 14.36 16.43
CA PRO A 32 9.47 14.55 15.05
C PRO A 32 10.95 14.15 14.92
N LYS A 33 11.20 12.99 14.31
CA LYS A 33 12.56 12.47 14.09
C LYS A 33 12.69 11.82 12.72
N ILE A 34 13.75 12.20 11.99
CA ILE A 34 14.14 11.51 10.76
C ILE A 34 14.88 10.23 11.09
N PHE A 35 14.67 9.20 10.28
CA PHE A 35 15.34 7.92 10.48
C PHE A 35 16.87 8.06 10.41
N PHE A 36 17.38 8.80 9.43
CA PHE A 36 18.80 9.03 9.18
C PHE A 36 19.44 10.13 10.04
N ASP A 37 18.78 10.56 11.12
CA ASP A 37 19.26 11.61 12.03
C ASP A 37 20.59 11.26 12.73
N PHE A 38 20.98 9.98 12.71
CA PHE A 38 22.29 9.50 13.18
C PHE A 38 23.43 9.69 12.16
N LEU A 39 23.10 9.84 10.88
CA LEU A 39 24.08 9.97 9.79
C LEU A 39 24.19 11.42 9.30
N THR A 40 23.08 12.16 9.24
CA THR A 40 23.06 13.56 8.79
C THR A 40 21.91 14.35 9.43
N LYS A 41 22.12 15.65 9.63
CA LYS A 41 21.09 16.61 10.08
C LYS A 41 20.49 17.44 8.95
N ASN A 42 20.98 17.28 7.72
CA ASN A 42 20.55 18.10 6.57
C ASN A 42 19.07 17.89 6.20
N LEU A 43 18.48 16.77 6.61
CA LEU A 43 17.10 16.43 6.30
C LEU A 43 16.10 16.94 7.34
N ASP A 44 16.55 17.42 8.52
CA ASP A 44 15.69 17.76 9.66
C ASP A 44 14.60 18.78 9.32
N GLY A 45 14.87 19.63 8.31
CA GLY A 45 13.90 20.58 7.76
C GLY A 45 12.58 19.95 7.26
N ALA A 46 12.58 18.66 6.93
CA ALA A 46 11.37 17.94 6.51
C ALA A 46 10.44 17.58 7.68
N VAL A 47 10.95 17.64 8.91
CA VAL A 47 10.30 17.14 10.12
C VAL A 47 10.11 18.23 11.19
N LYS A 48 11.00 19.23 11.23
CA LYS A 48 10.88 20.45 12.06
C LYS A 48 11.42 21.66 11.30
N PRO A 49 10.91 22.88 11.53
CA PRO A 49 9.84 23.25 12.47
C PRO A 49 8.44 22.90 11.97
N PHE A 50 8.27 22.74 10.66
CA PHE A 50 6.99 22.36 10.06
C PHE A 50 7.00 20.86 9.70
N PRO A 51 6.04 20.05 10.16
CA PRO A 51 6.06 18.60 10.03
C PRO A 51 5.58 18.13 8.64
N VAL A 52 6.30 18.51 7.57
CA VAL A 52 5.93 18.17 6.18
C VAL A 52 5.85 16.65 6.01
N LEU A 53 6.86 15.92 6.49
CA LEU A 53 6.97 14.49 6.28
C LEU A 53 5.84 13.70 6.96
N GLN A 54 5.44 14.12 8.16
CA GLN A 54 4.32 13.53 8.90
C GLN A 54 3.00 13.75 8.17
N ILE A 55 2.78 14.95 7.63
CA ILE A 55 1.58 15.27 6.86
C ILE A 55 1.53 14.39 5.60
N ILE A 56 2.64 14.27 4.86
CA ILE A 56 2.73 13.41 3.68
C ILE A 56 2.43 11.95 4.05
N ASN A 57 3.08 11.42 5.08
CA ASN A 57 2.87 10.05 5.54
C ASN A 57 1.42 9.83 6.01
N LEU A 58 0.83 10.78 6.74
CA LEU A 58 -0.56 10.68 7.19
C LEU A 58 -1.54 10.62 6.01
N LEU A 59 -1.34 11.46 5.00
CA LEU A 59 -2.15 11.48 3.78
C LEU A 59 -1.98 10.19 2.98
N LEU A 60 -0.74 9.77 2.73
CA LEU A 60 -0.45 8.53 1.98
C LEU A 60 -1.00 7.29 2.68
N GLY A 61 -0.79 7.17 4.00
CA GLY A 61 -1.30 6.06 4.80
C GLY A 61 -2.84 5.99 4.75
N THR A 62 -3.51 7.14 4.88
CA THR A 62 -4.97 7.22 4.82
C THR A 62 -5.50 6.91 3.43
N LEU A 63 -4.85 7.41 2.37
CA LEU A 63 -5.22 7.15 0.98
C LEU A 63 -5.07 5.66 0.64
N VAL A 64 -3.95 5.03 1.01
CA VAL A 64 -3.74 3.60 0.79
C VAL A 64 -4.77 2.80 1.60
N PHE A 65 -5.00 3.16 2.86
CA PHE A 65 -6.00 2.48 3.69
C PHE A 65 -7.38 2.55 3.03
N ALA A 66 -7.81 3.72 2.59
CA ALA A 66 -9.09 3.90 1.90
C ALA A 66 -9.17 3.18 0.54
N TRP A 67 -8.04 3.06 -0.19
CA TRP A 67 -8.00 2.36 -1.47
C TRP A 67 -8.07 0.85 -1.28
N GLU A 68 -7.25 0.28 -0.40
CA GLU A 68 -7.22 -1.16 -0.17
C GLU A 68 -8.37 -1.65 0.69
N TRP A 69 -8.97 -0.79 1.52
CA TRP A 69 -10.18 -1.08 2.27
C TRP A 69 -11.38 -0.92 1.35
N PRO A 70 -11.91 -2.01 0.78
CA PRO A 70 -12.70 -1.91 -0.41
C PRO A 70 -14.17 -1.71 -0.03
N LEU A 71 -14.48 -0.51 0.47
CA LEU A 71 -15.86 -0.09 0.73
C LEU A 71 -16.63 -0.15 -0.58
N LYS A 72 -17.78 -0.81 -0.56
CA LYS A 72 -18.65 -0.97 -1.74
C LYS A 72 -18.95 0.37 -2.44
N PHE A 73 -18.98 1.47 -1.69
CA PHE A 73 -19.16 2.82 -2.20
C PHE A 73 -17.95 3.34 -2.99
N VAL A 74 -16.73 3.21 -2.43
CA VAL A 74 -15.48 3.69 -3.05
C VAL A 74 -15.19 2.93 -4.34
N VAL A 75 -15.41 1.61 -4.32
CA VAL A 75 -15.21 0.74 -5.50
C VAL A 75 -16.15 1.11 -6.65
N LYS A 76 -17.36 1.58 -6.35
CA LYS A 76 -18.34 2.05 -7.35
C LYS A 76 -17.98 3.41 -7.94
N MET A 77 -17.42 4.32 -7.13
CA MET A 77 -17.01 5.65 -7.60
C MET A 77 -15.79 5.60 -8.52
N VAL A 78 -14.79 4.76 -8.22
CA VAL A 78 -13.53 4.72 -8.98
C VAL A 78 -13.12 3.27 -9.35
N PRO A 79 -13.86 2.60 -10.26
CA PRO A 79 -13.64 1.19 -10.57
C PRO A 79 -12.31 0.92 -11.28
N GLY A 80 -11.81 1.86 -12.09
CA GLY A 80 -10.54 1.71 -12.81
C GLY A 80 -9.33 1.70 -11.87
N LEU A 81 -9.30 2.61 -10.90
CA LEU A 81 -8.22 2.71 -9.92
C LEU A 81 -8.25 1.52 -8.95
N HIS A 82 -9.43 1.07 -8.53
CA HIS A 82 -9.54 -0.12 -7.68
C HIS A 82 -8.92 -1.37 -8.31
N ARG A 83 -9.04 -1.55 -9.63
CA ARG A 83 -8.56 -2.75 -10.33
C ARG A 83 -7.11 -2.66 -10.81
N SER A 84 -6.55 -1.45 -10.89
CA SER A 84 -5.20 -1.27 -11.44
C SER A 84 -4.13 -1.84 -10.52
N MET A 85 -3.45 -2.90 -10.96
CA MET A 85 -2.28 -3.44 -10.27
C MET A 85 -1.06 -2.54 -10.44
N GLU A 86 -0.91 -1.97 -11.63
CA GLU A 86 0.21 -1.11 -11.99
C GLU A 86 0.26 0.14 -11.09
N ALA A 87 -0.90 0.75 -10.83
CA ALA A 87 -0.98 1.92 -9.97
C ALA A 87 -0.53 1.62 -8.52
N ARG A 88 -0.76 0.39 -8.04
CA ARG A 88 -0.28 -0.08 -6.74
C ARG A 88 1.23 -0.27 -6.71
N LEU A 89 1.77 -0.87 -7.76
CA LEU A 89 3.20 -1.09 -7.93
C LEU A 89 3.99 0.23 -8.05
N VAL A 90 3.34 1.32 -8.43
CA VAL A 90 3.94 2.66 -8.43
C VAL A 90 3.76 3.38 -7.10
N LEU A 91 2.55 3.35 -6.51
CA LEU A 91 2.26 4.14 -5.30
C LEU A 91 2.92 3.57 -4.05
N TYR A 92 2.90 2.25 -3.85
CA TYR A 92 3.39 1.66 -2.60
C TYR A 92 4.90 1.81 -2.39
N PRO A 93 5.77 1.76 -3.43
CA PRO A 93 7.17 2.15 -3.26
C PRO A 93 7.35 3.60 -2.80
N LEU A 94 6.48 4.52 -3.23
CA LEU A 94 6.51 5.91 -2.74
C LEU A 94 6.14 5.97 -1.25
N CYS A 95 5.12 5.23 -0.82
CA CYS A 95 4.78 5.10 0.60
C CYS A 95 5.90 4.46 1.42
N ALA A 96 6.59 3.46 0.86
CA ALA A 96 7.77 2.88 1.51
C ALA A 96 8.89 3.91 1.65
N LEU A 97 9.18 4.68 0.60
CA LEU A 97 10.21 5.72 0.61
C LEU A 97 9.94 6.76 1.71
N THR A 98 8.74 7.34 1.74
CA THR A 98 8.39 8.36 2.74
C THR A 98 8.34 7.79 4.16
N GLY A 99 7.95 6.51 4.28
CA GLY A 99 7.98 5.77 5.53
C GLY A 99 9.40 5.53 6.06
N VAL A 100 10.38 5.20 5.20
CA VAL A 100 11.78 5.03 5.61
C VAL A 100 12.38 6.33 6.11
N LEU A 101 11.99 7.48 5.54
CA LEU A 101 12.53 8.78 5.96
C LEU A 101 12.10 9.18 7.37
N GLN A 102 10.91 8.75 7.81
CA GLN A 102 10.39 9.05 9.14
C GLN A 102 10.70 7.92 10.11
N TYR A 103 11.36 8.23 11.24
CA TYR A 103 11.84 7.21 12.18
C TYR A 103 10.75 6.24 12.65
N GLN A 104 9.56 6.76 12.99
CA GLN A 104 8.43 5.97 13.47
C GLN A 104 7.82 5.06 12.38
N ALA A 105 7.94 5.42 11.10
CA ALA A 105 7.27 4.73 10.00
C ALA A 105 8.11 3.65 9.33
N THR A 106 9.33 3.39 9.81
CA THR A 106 10.27 2.40 9.26
C THR A 106 9.65 1.00 9.14
N ASN A 107 8.91 0.54 10.17
CA ASN A 107 8.26 -0.77 10.13
C ASN A 107 7.13 -0.82 9.07
N SER A 108 6.36 0.26 8.93
CA SER A 108 5.36 0.35 7.85
C SER A 108 6.03 0.29 6.48
N ALA A 109 7.17 0.96 6.29
CA ALA A 109 7.89 0.91 5.03
C ALA A 109 8.34 -0.50 4.66
N LEU A 110 8.81 -1.29 5.63
CA LEU A 110 9.14 -2.71 5.41
C LEU A 110 7.91 -3.50 4.96
N TYR A 111 6.76 -3.31 5.58
CA TYR A 111 5.52 -3.97 5.17
C TYR A 111 5.05 -3.54 3.78
N PHE A 112 5.19 -2.26 3.43
CA PHE A 112 4.93 -1.79 2.07
C PHE A 112 5.84 -2.46 1.04
N LEU A 113 7.13 -2.60 1.32
CA LEU A 113 8.06 -3.31 0.42
C LEU A 113 7.68 -4.78 0.23
N ILE A 114 7.35 -5.48 1.32
CA ILE A 114 6.89 -6.88 1.26
C ILE A 114 5.60 -6.96 0.43
N GLY A 115 4.65 -6.06 0.67
CA GLY A 115 3.41 -5.97 -0.10
C GLY A 115 3.65 -5.76 -1.60
N VAL A 116 4.57 -4.88 -1.97
CA VAL A 116 4.98 -4.63 -3.36
C VAL A 116 5.57 -5.88 -3.99
N ILE A 117 6.47 -6.59 -3.31
CA ILE A 117 7.08 -7.83 -3.83
C ILE A 117 6.00 -8.87 -4.15
N ILE A 118 5.02 -9.03 -3.26
CA ILE A 118 3.94 -10.02 -3.44
C ILE A 118 2.99 -9.56 -4.55
N TYR A 119 2.65 -8.27 -4.62
CA TYR A 119 1.85 -7.72 -5.70
C TYR A 119 2.55 -7.86 -7.06
N PHE A 120 3.86 -7.67 -7.10
CA PHE A 120 4.66 -7.85 -8.31
C PHE A 120 4.68 -9.31 -8.73
N TRP A 121 4.81 -10.23 -7.77
CA TRP A 121 4.71 -11.66 -8.04
C TRP A 121 3.33 -12.02 -8.60
N ALA A 122 2.26 -11.52 -8.00
CA ALA A 122 0.90 -11.73 -8.49
C ALA A 122 0.69 -11.15 -9.91
N PHE A 123 1.25 -9.97 -10.18
CA PHE A 123 1.24 -9.34 -11.49
C PHE A 123 1.98 -10.18 -12.55
N SER A 124 3.15 -10.74 -12.20
CA SER A 124 3.95 -11.59 -13.10
C SER A 124 3.24 -12.90 -13.47
N GLU A 125 2.37 -13.42 -12.59
CA GLU A 125 1.54 -14.60 -12.86
C GLU A 125 0.20 -14.27 -13.53
N GLY A 126 -0.08 -13.00 -13.81
CA GLY A 126 -1.32 -12.55 -14.44
C GLY A 126 -2.55 -12.61 -13.53
N GLU A 127 -2.37 -12.56 -12.20
CA GLU A 127 -3.51 -12.52 -11.27
C GLU A 127 -4.26 -11.18 -11.39
N THR A 128 -5.57 -11.23 -11.59
CA THR A 128 -6.43 -10.04 -11.70
C THR A 128 -7.14 -9.73 -10.39
N ILE A 129 -7.42 -8.44 -10.17
CA ILE A 129 -8.26 -7.99 -9.05
C ILE A 129 -9.70 -7.97 -9.53
N CYS A 130 -10.56 -8.72 -8.82
CA CYS A 130 -11.96 -8.80 -9.17
C CYS A 130 -12.69 -7.46 -8.96
N PRO A 131 -13.76 -7.19 -9.74
CA PRO A 131 -14.65 -6.05 -9.52
C PRO A 131 -15.22 -5.99 -8.12
N GLU A 132 -15.60 -7.16 -7.61
CA GLU A 132 -16.14 -7.33 -6.27
C GLU A 132 -14.98 -7.62 -5.32
N PRO A 133 -14.87 -6.87 -4.21
CA PRO A 133 -13.77 -7.05 -3.29
C PRO A 133 -13.76 -8.42 -2.65
N TRP A 134 -12.56 -8.97 -2.43
CA TRP A 134 -12.35 -10.28 -1.79
C TRP A 134 -12.99 -11.46 -2.51
N THR A 135 -13.46 -11.26 -3.74
CA THR A 135 -13.98 -12.35 -4.57
C THR A 135 -12.85 -12.97 -5.39
N VAL A 136 -13.00 -14.25 -5.67
CA VAL A 136 -12.08 -15.00 -6.52
C VAL A 136 -12.54 -14.90 -7.97
N PRO A 137 -11.62 -14.86 -8.95
CA PRO A 137 -12.01 -14.92 -10.35
C PRO A 137 -12.83 -16.18 -10.59
N ARG A 138 -14.03 -16.02 -11.16
CA ARG A 138 -14.75 -17.19 -11.66
C ARG A 138 -13.91 -17.78 -12.78
N ARG A 139 -13.63 -19.08 -12.68
CA ARG A 139 -13.05 -19.86 -13.79
C ARG A 139 -13.97 -19.57 -14.98
N GLU A 140 -13.46 -18.95 -16.03
CA GLU A 140 -14.20 -18.92 -17.30
C GLU A 140 -14.58 -20.37 -17.56
N GLY A 141 -15.89 -20.68 -17.57
CA GLY A 141 -16.35 -22.00 -17.96
C GLY A 141 -15.64 -22.34 -19.26
N ALA A 142 -15.06 -23.54 -19.32
CA ALA A 142 -14.29 -24.03 -20.46
C ALA A 142 -14.84 -23.42 -21.74
N ARG A 143 -14.00 -22.65 -22.47
CA ARG A 143 -14.39 -22.14 -23.80
C ARG A 143 -15.02 -23.32 -24.52
N ILE A 144 -16.35 -23.29 -24.66
CA ILE A 144 -17.06 -24.27 -25.48
C ILE A 144 -16.43 -24.07 -26.84
N GLY A 145 -15.69 -25.09 -27.28
CA GLY A 145 -14.93 -25.05 -28.51
C GLY A 145 -15.83 -24.51 -29.60
N LYS A 146 -15.33 -23.50 -30.33
CA LYS A 146 -15.85 -23.25 -31.67
C LYS A 146 -15.53 -24.52 -32.46
N VAL A 147 -16.55 -25.35 -32.63
CA VAL A 147 -16.62 -26.38 -33.68
C VAL A 147 -16.93 -25.66 -34.98
#